data_AF-A0A6G1KAC5-F1
#
_entry.id   AF-A0A6G1KAC5-F1
#
_cell.length_a   1.000
_cell.length_b   1.000
_cell.length_c   1.000
_cell.angle_alpha   90.00
_cell.angle_beta   90.00
_cell.angle_gamma   90.00
#
_symmetry.space_group_name_H-M   'P 1'
#
loop_
_entity.id
_entity.type
_entity.pdbx_description
1 polymer ?
#
loop_
_entity_poly.entity_id
_entity_poly.type
_entity_poly.pdbx_seq_one_letter_code
_entity_poly.pdbx_strand_id
1 'polypeptide(L)'
;MPDFTENLKPRYDGTVTLQVERNGSDIDVQELARHLLGRDGFLERQEKVLRVLSKERLFRKDQQMNLSRPERYHLGLARAKAAVRIMRREGWDQENYKMCEYLNDEIGPYHLRTFAQALGIIPPC
;
A
#
# COMPACT_ATOMS: atom_id res chain seq x y z
N MET A 1 12.28 10.71 -16.58
CA MET A 1 12.26 12.18 -16.62
C MET A 1 12.41 12.64 -15.17
N PRO A 2 13.28 13.61 -14.85
CA PRO A 2 13.34 14.14 -13.49
C PRO A 2 11.97 14.75 -13.15
N ASP A 3 11.48 14.48 -11.95
CA ASP A 3 10.20 15.01 -11.51
C ASP A 3 10.35 16.50 -11.21
N PHE A 4 9.48 17.32 -11.80
CA PHE A 4 9.49 18.76 -11.58
C PHE A 4 9.19 19.12 -10.12
N THR A 5 8.55 18.22 -9.35
CA THR A 5 8.26 18.47 -7.94
C THR A 5 9.43 18.25 -6.99
N GLU A 6 10.50 17.56 -7.40
CA GLU A 6 11.64 17.22 -6.53
C GLU A 6 12.33 18.45 -5.93
N ASN A 7 12.31 19.58 -6.64
CA ASN A 7 12.97 20.82 -6.20
C ASN A 7 12.03 21.82 -5.53
N LEU A 8 10.74 21.49 -5.40
CA LEU A 8 9.77 22.35 -4.74
C LEU A 8 10.02 22.32 -3.22
N LYS A 9 10.25 23.50 -2.64
CA LYS A 9 10.37 23.64 -1.18
C LYS A 9 9.08 24.21 -0.62
N PRO A 10 8.53 23.63 0.47
CA PRO A 10 7.35 24.19 1.10
C PRO A 10 7.69 25.54 1.72
N ARG A 11 6.71 26.44 1.77
CA ARG A 11 6.86 27.77 2.39
C ARG A 11 7.03 27.69 3.92
N TYR A 12 6.50 26.63 4.53
CA TYR A 12 6.54 26.39 5.97
C TYR A 12 7.06 24.97 6.25
N ASP A 13 7.64 24.77 7.44
CA ASP A 13 8.02 23.44 7.89
C ASP A 13 6.79 22.65 8.35
N GLY A 14 6.27 21.81 7.46
CA GLY A 14 5.11 20.97 7.76
C GLY A 14 5.34 19.98 8.91
N THR A 15 6.60 19.61 9.21
CA THR A 15 6.88 18.69 10.32
C THR A 15 6.62 19.34 11.67
N VAL A 16 7.01 20.61 11.82
CA VAL A 16 6.75 21.40 13.03
C VAL A 16 5.26 21.63 13.21
N THR A 17 4.55 22.04 12.15
CA THR A 17 3.10 22.24 12.21
C THR A 17 2.37 20.98 12.65
N LEU A 18 2.68 19.82 12.06
CA LEU A 18 2.05 18.55 12.45
C LEU A 18 2.41 18.14 13.89
N GLN A 19 3.61 18.44 14.37
CA GLN A 19 3.99 18.12 15.74
C GLN A 19 3.21 18.95 16.76
N VAL A 20 3.00 20.25 16.48
CA VAL A 20 2.17 21.13 17.33
C VAL A 20 0.74 20.59 17.42
N GLU A 21 0.13 20.24 16.29
CA GLU A 21 -1.22 19.68 16.26
C GLU A 21 -1.32 18.35 17.02
N ARG A 22 -0.34 17.44 16.84
CA ARG A 22 -0.30 16.15 17.56
C ARG A 22 -0.16 16.33 19.07
N ASN A 23 0.63 17.30 19.51
CA ASN A 23 0.82 17.60 20.93
C ASN A 23 -0.43 18.22 21.58
N GLY A 24 -1.38 18.73 20.79
CA GLY A 24 -2.65 19.27 21.30
C GLY A 24 -3.69 18.20 21.69
N SER A 25 -3.38 16.92 21.50
CA SER A 25 -4.27 15.80 21.80
C SER A 25 -3.68 14.90 22.87
N ASP A 26 -4.46 14.58 23.90
CA ASP A 26 -4.09 13.64 24.97
C ASP A 26 -4.39 12.17 24.59
N ILE A 27 -4.85 11.90 23.37
CA ILE A 27 -5.25 10.56 22.93
C ILE A 27 -4.01 9.71 22.63
N ASP A 28 -3.91 8.54 23.27
CA ASP A 28 -2.94 7.51 22.89
C ASP A 28 -3.33 6.91 21.52
N VAL A 29 -2.58 7.29 20.49
CA VAL A 29 -2.78 6.85 19.11
C VAL A 29 -2.63 5.33 18.96
N GLN A 30 -1.74 4.70 19.74
CA GLN A 30 -1.53 3.25 19.68
C GLN A 30 -2.68 2.49 20.31
N GLU A 31 -3.21 3.00 21.43
CA GLU A 31 -4.42 2.44 22.04
C GLU A 31 -5.63 2.58 21.12
N LEU A 32 -5.84 3.76 20.55
CA LEU A 32 -6.92 4.01 19.60
C LEU A 32 -6.81 3.10 18.35
N ALA A 33 -5.60 2.96 17.79
CA ALA A 33 -5.37 2.09 16.65
C ALA A 33 -5.70 0.62 16.96
N ARG A 34 -5.28 0.11 18.14
CA ARG A 34 -5.65 -1.24 18.59
C ARG A 34 -7.14 -1.39 18.80
N HIS A 35 -7.81 -0.38 19.35
CA HIS A 35 -9.26 -0.41 19.54
C HIS A 35 -10.01 -0.51 18.21
N LEU A 36 -9.59 0.27 17.21
CA LEU A 36 -10.26 0.32 15.89
C LEU A 36 -9.88 -0.86 14.98
N LEU A 37 -8.61 -1.26 14.98
CA LEU A 37 -8.02 -2.14 13.97
C LEU A 37 -7.24 -3.34 14.56
N GLY A 38 -7.24 -3.54 15.88
CA GLY A 38 -6.47 -4.62 16.52
C GLY A 38 -7.06 -6.03 16.36
N ARG A 39 -8.17 -6.19 15.63
CA ARG A 39 -8.79 -7.50 15.39
C ARG A 39 -8.01 -8.30 14.35
N ASP A 40 -8.01 -9.62 14.51
CA ASP A 40 -7.50 -10.59 13.53
C ASP A 40 -6.03 -10.38 13.09
N GLY A 41 -5.23 -9.75 13.95
CA GLY A 41 -3.82 -9.44 13.70
C GLY A 41 -3.59 -8.45 12.55
N PHE A 42 -4.56 -7.57 12.26
CA PHE A 42 -4.51 -6.67 11.11
C PHE A 42 -3.32 -5.71 11.17
N LEU A 43 -3.06 -5.09 12.33
CA LEU A 43 -1.96 -4.13 12.51
C LEU A 43 -0.59 -4.79 12.30
N GLU A 44 -0.39 -5.98 12.87
CA GLU A 44 0.84 -6.75 12.74
C GLU A 44 1.07 -7.19 11.29
N ARG A 45 -0.01 -7.62 10.61
CA ARG A 45 0.03 -7.98 9.18
C ARG A 45 0.35 -6.77 8.31
N GLN A 46 -0.30 -5.63 8.59
CA GLN A 46 -0.06 -4.38 7.88
C GLN A 46 1.40 -3.97 8.01
N GLU A 47 1.95 -3.95 9.23
CA GLU A 47 3.35 -3.58 9.47
C GLU A 47 4.32 -4.54 8.76
N LYS A 48 4.09 -5.85 8.88
CA LYS A 48 4.91 -6.90 8.23
C LYS A 48 4.98 -6.69 6.72
N VAL A 49 3.82 -6.54 6.07
CA VAL A 49 3.73 -6.39 4.61
C VAL A 49 4.30 -5.04 4.17
N LEU A 50 3.97 -3.95 4.87
CA LEU A 50 4.47 -2.61 4.58
C LEU A 50 5.99 -2.57 4.60
N ARG A 51 6.62 -3.19 5.60
CA ARG A 51 8.09 -3.26 5.73
C ARG A 51 8.77 -3.87 4.50
N VAL A 52 8.13 -4.81 3.82
CA VAL A 52 8.64 -5.40 2.58
C VAL A 52 8.36 -4.48 1.38
N LEU A 53 7.13 -3.99 1.23
CA LEU A 53 6.73 -3.16 0.10
C LEU A 53 7.47 -1.82 0.04
N SER A 54 7.75 -1.19 1.19
CA SER A 54 8.49 0.09 1.25
C SER A 54 9.92 0.00 0.69
N LYS A 55 10.50 -1.21 0.61
CA LYS A 55 11.84 -1.44 0.03
C LYS A 55 11.79 -1.62 -1.49
N GLU A 56 10.63 -1.95 -2.03
CA GLU A 56 10.45 -2.27 -3.45
C GLU A 56 10.12 -1.00 -4.23
N ARG A 57 11.03 -0.56 -5.11
CA ARG A 57 10.86 0.69 -5.89
C ARG A 57 9.56 0.72 -6.69
N LEU A 58 9.09 -0.44 -7.14
CA LEU A 58 7.88 -0.56 -7.94
C LEU A 58 6.61 -0.11 -7.19
N PHE A 59 6.61 -0.17 -5.86
CA PHE A 59 5.47 0.23 -5.02
C PHE A 59 5.53 1.71 -4.59
N ARG A 60 6.55 2.46 -5.01
CA ARG A 60 6.56 3.92 -4.85
C ARG A 60 5.52 4.54 -5.79
N LYS A 61 4.74 5.48 -5.28
CA LYS A 61 3.61 6.13 -5.98
C LYS A 61 3.81 7.61 -6.26
N ASP A 62 5.00 8.14 -5.93
CA ASP A 62 5.42 9.52 -6.16
C ASP A 62 5.06 10.05 -7.55
N GLN A 63 5.36 9.28 -8.60
CA GLN A 63 5.15 9.70 -10.00
C GLN A 63 3.87 9.17 -10.64
N GLN A 64 3.04 8.46 -9.89
CA GLN A 64 1.95 7.68 -10.48
C GLN A 64 0.86 8.55 -11.14
N MET A 65 0.65 9.75 -10.59
CA MET A 65 -0.30 10.72 -11.14
C MET A 65 0.17 11.32 -12.47
N ASN A 66 1.48 11.24 -12.75
CA ASN A 66 2.09 11.76 -13.98
C ASN A 66 2.04 10.75 -15.14
N LEU A 67 1.60 9.51 -14.89
CA LEU A 67 1.56 8.45 -15.90
C LEU A 67 0.32 8.54 -16.79
N SER A 68 0.52 8.31 -18.09
CA SER A 68 -0.55 8.08 -19.04
C SER A 68 -1.29 6.77 -18.77
N ARG A 69 -2.46 6.58 -19.40
CA ARG A 69 -3.26 5.37 -19.21
C ARG A 69 -2.53 4.07 -19.59
N PRO A 70 -1.83 3.97 -20.74
CA PRO A 70 -1.05 2.77 -21.07
C PRO A 70 0.07 2.48 -20.07
N GLU A 71 0.80 3.52 -19.64
CA GLU A 71 1.88 3.37 -18.65
C GLU A 71 1.33 2.90 -17.30
N ARG A 72 0.20 3.46 -16.85
CA ARG A 72 -0.49 3.03 -15.63
C ARG A 72 -0.95 1.58 -15.70
N TYR A 73 -1.43 1.13 -16.87
CA TYR A 73 -1.79 -0.27 -17.08
C TYR A 73 -0.58 -1.22 -16.98
N HIS A 74 0.54 -0.87 -17.64
CA HIS A 74 1.78 -1.65 -17.54
C HIS A 74 2.35 -1.68 -16.12
N LEU A 75 2.29 -0.56 -15.40
CA LEU A 75 2.69 -0.50 -14.00
C LEU A 75 1.83 -1.43 -13.12
N GLY A 76 0.51 -1.43 -13.32
CA GLY A 76 -0.40 -2.34 -12.62
C GLY A 76 -0.10 -3.81 -12.87
N LEU A 77 0.22 -4.19 -14.12
CA LEU A 77 0.66 -5.55 -14.46
C LEU A 77 2.00 -5.91 -13.79
N ALA A 78 2.96 -4.98 -13.81
CA ALA A 78 4.26 -5.19 -13.18
C ALA A 78 4.11 -5.39 -11.66
N ARG A 79 3.27 -4.59 -10.99
CA ARG A 79 2.99 -4.70 -9.56
C ARG A 79 2.28 -6.01 -9.21
N ALA A 80 1.28 -6.42 -9.99
CA ALA A 80 0.63 -7.71 -9.78
C ALA A 80 1.61 -8.89 -9.89
N LYS A 81 2.49 -8.87 -10.90
CA LYS A 81 3.55 -9.88 -11.04
C LYS A 81 4.54 -9.83 -9.87
N ALA A 82 4.91 -8.64 -9.42
CA ALA A 82 5.81 -8.46 -8.28
C ALA A 82 5.17 -8.97 -6.98
N ALA A 83 3.89 -8.67 -6.72
CA ALA A 83 3.16 -9.14 -5.54
C ALA A 83 3.19 -10.68 -5.43
N VAL A 84 2.96 -11.41 -6.53
CA VAL A 84 3.05 -12.87 -6.55
C VAL A 84 4.48 -13.36 -6.28
N ARG A 85 5.50 -12.68 -6.82
CA ARG A 85 6.91 -13.04 -6.58
C ARG A 85 7.32 -12.80 -5.13
N ILE A 86 6.89 -11.67 -4.55
CA ILE A 86 7.12 -11.33 -3.15
C ILE A 86 6.42 -12.35 -2.26
N MET A 87 5.16 -12.68 -2.56
CA MET A 87 4.40 -13.68 -1.82
C MET A 87 5.16 -15.02 -1.73
N ARG A 88 5.69 -15.50 -2.86
CA ARG A 88 6.51 -16.74 -2.90
C ARG A 88 7.84 -16.60 -2.14
N ARG A 89 8.52 -15.45 -2.28
CA ARG A 89 9.81 -15.18 -1.64
C ARG A 89 9.70 -15.13 -0.12
N GLU A 90 8.66 -14.47 0.39
CA GLU A 90 8.45 -14.25 1.81
C GLU A 90 7.60 -15.35 2.48
N GLY A 91 7.17 -16.37 1.72
CA GLY A 91 6.31 -17.44 2.22
C GLY A 91 4.96 -16.93 2.74
N TRP A 92 4.40 -15.91 2.09
CA TRP A 92 3.14 -15.31 2.50
C TRP A 92 1.94 -16.21 2.19
N ASP A 93 1.02 -16.26 3.15
CA ASP A 93 -0.32 -16.80 2.94
C ASP A 93 -1.22 -15.82 2.15
N GLN A 94 -2.45 -16.26 1.89
CA GLN A 94 -3.42 -15.48 1.14
C GLN A 94 -3.79 -14.16 1.85
N GLU A 95 -3.77 -14.11 3.18
CA GLU A 95 -4.12 -12.90 3.94
C GLU A 95 -3.04 -11.83 3.83
N ASN A 96 -1.76 -12.22 3.87
CA ASN A 96 -0.64 -11.32 3.58
C ASN A 96 -0.67 -10.84 2.13
N TYR A 97 -1.06 -11.70 1.17
CA TYR A 97 -1.26 -11.28 -0.22
C TYR A 97 -2.41 -10.27 -0.36
N LYS A 98 -3.56 -10.49 0.29
CA LYS A 98 -4.66 -9.52 0.32
C LYS A 98 -4.24 -8.19 0.96
N MET A 99 -3.46 -8.24 2.05
CA MET A 99 -2.89 -7.04 2.68
C MET A 99 -1.94 -6.30 1.71
N CYS A 100 -1.17 -7.03 0.90
CA CYS A 100 -0.35 -6.42 -0.15
C CYS A 100 -1.20 -5.70 -1.20
N GLU A 101 -2.32 -6.29 -1.63
CA GLU A 101 -3.26 -5.64 -2.56
C GLU A 101 -3.92 -4.42 -1.92
N TYR A 102 -4.32 -4.52 -0.64
CA TYR A 102 -4.89 -3.41 0.15
C TYR A 102 -3.92 -2.22 0.25
N LEU A 103 -2.66 -2.46 0.63
CA LEU A 103 -1.65 -1.40 0.75
C LEU A 103 -1.20 -0.84 -0.61
N ASN A 104 -1.27 -1.65 -1.67
CA ASN A 104 -1.03 -1.14 -3.01
C ASN A 104 -2.12 -0.17 -3.47
N ASP A 105 -3.32 -0.18 -2.86
CA ASP A 105 -4.39 0.83 -3.01
C ASP A 105 -4.61 1.27 -4.47
N GLU A 106 -4.74 0.28 -5.36
CA GLU A 106 -4.93 0.46 -6.78
C GLU A 106 -5.79 -0.65 -7.36
N ILE A 107 -6.68 -0.28 -8.29
CA ILE A 107 -7.42 -1.24 -9.10
C ILE A 107 -6.48 -1.80 -10.17
N GLY A 108 -5.80 -2.89 -9.82
CA GLY A 108 -4.93 -3.64 -10.73
C GLY A 108 -5.71 -4.46 -11.76
N PRO A 109 -5.07 -4.89 -12.87
CA PRO A 109 -5.71 -5.64 -13.96
C PRO A 109 -6.36 -6.98 -13.53
N TYR A 110 -5.93 -7.55 -12.40
CA TYR A 110 -6.45 -8.82 -11.89
C TYR A 110 -7.47 -8.67 -10.76
N HIS A 111 -7.83 -7.45 -10.34
CA HIS A 111 -8.74 -7.24 -9.21
C HIS A 111 -10.09 -7.96 -9.38
N LEU A 112 -10.69 -7.88 -10.58
CA LEU A 112 -11.94 -8.58 -10.87
C LEU A 112 -11.81 -10.09 -10.77
N ARG A 113 -10.67 -10.65 -11.21
CA ARG A 113 -10.39 -12.08 -11.08
C ARG A 113 -10.28 -12.47 -9.60
N THR A 114 -9.49 -11.73 -8.81
CA THR A 114 -9.32 -12.00 -7.38
C THR A 114 -10.66 -11.90 -6.64
N PHE A 115 -11.46 -10.87 -6.96
CA PHE A 115 -12.77 -10.67 -6.36
C PHE A 115 -13.76 -11.78 -6.75
N ALA A 116 -13.85 -12.13 -8.03
CA ALA A 116 -14.71 -13.22 -8.50
C ALA A 116 -14.31 -14.57 -7.91
N GLN A 117 -13.00 -14.80 -7.69
CA GLN A 117 -12.50 -15.99 -7.01
C GLN A 117 -12.88 -16.00 -5.52
N ALA A 118 -12.80 -14.86 -4.82
CA ALA A 118 -13.24 -14.73 -3.44
C ALA A 118 -14.75 -14.98 -3.27
N LEU A 119 -15.55 -14.65 -4.28
CA LEU A 119 -16.99 -14.94 -4.34
C LEU A 119 -17.32 -16.37 -4.80
N GLY A 120 -16.31 -17.20 -5.11
CA GLY A 120 -16.52 -18.57 -5.58
C GLY A 120 -17.06 -18.68 -7.02
N ILE A 121 -17.06 -17.59 -7.79
CA ILE A 121 -17.50 -17.57 -9.19
C ILE A 121 -16.45 -18.23 -10.09
N ILE A 122 -15.17 -18.08 -9.75
CA ILE A 122 -14.03 -18.65 -10.48
C ILE A 122 -13.24 -19.56 -9.54
N PRO A 123 -12.84 -20.78 -9.97
CA PRO A 123 -12.06 -21.68 -9.12
C PRO A 123 -10.64 -21.17 -8.84
N PRO A 124 -10.03 -21.54 -7.69
CA PRO A 124 -8.63 -21.27 -7.43
C PRO A 124 -7.72 -22.03 -8.40
N CYS A 125 -6.67 -21.35 -8.86
CA CYS A 125 -5.63 -21.92 -9.74
C CYS A 125 -4.51 -22.55 -8.94
#